data_AF-A0A1Y3SGF9-F1
#
_entry.id   AF-A0A1Y3SGF9-F1
#
_cell.length_a   1.000
_cell.length_b   1.000
_cell.length_c   1.000
_cell.angle_alpha   90.00
_cell.angle_beta   90.00
_cell.angle_gamma   90.00
#
_symmetry.space_group_name_H-M   'P 1'
#
loop_
_entity.id
_entity.type
_entity.pdbx_description
1 polymer ?
#
loop_
_entity_poly.entity_id
_entity_poly.type
_entity_poly.pdbx_seq_one_letter_code
_entity_poly.pdbx_strand_id
1 'polypeptide(L)'
;MLSRETFCEALRKIQAQKDRDEQFSKALTLMGDGHFVFEGGAPLLAALLDVLKEAVDDQYDYISWWLYDAAPDYEVWTDDEKTKWCLKEPEALYDFIRDECQG
;
A
#
# COMPACT_ATOMS: atom_id res chain seq x y z
N MET A 1 9.82 -10.08 12.28
CA MET A 1 9.18 -8.82 11.88
C MET A 1 10.16 -7.99 11.07
N LEU A 2 9.74 -7.53 9.89
CA LEU A 2 10.51 -6.64 9.02
C LEU A 2 10.89 -5.34 9.76
N SER A 3 11.98 -4.66 9.40
CA SER A 3 12.26 -3.34 9.99
C SER A 3 11.29 -2.27 9.47
N ARG A 4 10.98 -1.27 10.30
CA ARG A 4 10.15 -0.11 9.92
C ARG A 4 10.69 0.60 8.68
N GLU A 5 12.00 0.77 8.60
CA GLU A 5 12.67 1.43 7.47
C GLU A 5 12.49 0.63 6.18
N THR A 6 12.75 -0.68 6.22
CA THR A 6 12.59 -1.57 5.06
C THR A 6 11.14 -1.62 4.60
N PHE A 7 10.17 -1.65 5.53
CA PHE A 7 8.75 -1.59 5.22
C PHE A 7 8.38 -0.32 4.47
N CYS A 8 8.77 0.84 5.00
CA CYS A 8 8.45 2.12 4.40
C CYS A 8 9.11 2.29 3.03
N GLU A 9 10.35 1.83 2.89
CA GLU A 9 11.05 1.85 1.59
C GLU A 9 10.36 0.96 0.55
N ALA A 10 9.92 -0.25 0.96
CA ALA A 10 9.19 -1.15 0.08
C ALA A 10 7.87 -0.53 -0.41
N LEU A 11 7.07 0.06 0.49
CA LEU A 11 5.82 0.73 0.13
C LEU A 11 6.03 1.92 -0.82
N ARG A 12 7.05 2.75 -0.56
CA ARG A 12 7.39 3.87 -1.45
C ARG A 12 7.79 3.39 -2.85
N LYS A 13 8.57 2.30 -2.94
CA LYS A 13 8.95 1.70 -4.24
C LYS A 13 7.74 1.15 -4.99
N ILE A 14 6.79 0.55 -4.27
CA ILE A 14 5.53 0.06 -4.82
C ILE A 14 4.69 1.20 -5.40
N GLN A 15 4.49 2.28 -4.64
CA GLN A 15 3.77 3.47 -5.12
C GLN A 15 4.45 4.05 -6.37
N ALA A 16 5.77 4.21 -6.34
CA ALA A 16 6.51 4.72 -7.49
C ALA A 16 6.39 3.82 -8.74
N GLN A 17 6.24 2.51 -8.59
CA GLN A 17 5.97 1.60 -9.70
C GLN A 17 4.54 1.80 -10.25
N LYS A 18 3.53 1.91 -9.37
CA LYS A 18 2.15 2.19 -9.77
C LYS A 18 2.03 3.52 -10.53
N ASP A 19 2.71 4.57 -10.04
CA ASP A 19 2.72 5.88 -10.71
C ASP A 19 3.35 5.80 -12.11
N ARG A 20 4.41 4.99 -12.27
CA ARG A 20 5.01 4.74 -13.59
C ARG A 20 4.03 4.01 -14.51
N ASP A 21 3.39 2.95 -14.03
CA ASP A 21 2.44 2.17 -14.82
C ASP A 21 1.21 3.02 -15.24
N GLU A 22 0.74 3.89 -14.35
CA GLU A 22 -0.33 4.86 -14.65
C GLU A 22 0.12 5.90 -15.69
N GLN A 23 1.34 6.44 -15.57
CA GLN A 23 1.91 7.38 -16.56
C GLN A 23 2.06 6.73 -17.94
N PHE A 24 2.49 5.46 -17.99
CA PHE A 24 2.55 4.69 -19.23
C PHE A 24 1.16 4.48 -19.82
N SER A 25 0.17 4.13 -19.01
CA SER A 25 -1.23 3.96 -19.43
C SER A 25 -1.81 5.26 -20.01
N LYS A 26 -1.53 6.40 -19.35
CA LYS A 26 -1.90 7.74 -19.84
C LYS A 26 -1.22 8.06 -21.18
N ALA A 27 0.07 7.76 -21.32
CA ALA A 27 0.79 7.98 -22.57
C ALA A 27 0.23 7.13 -23.72
N LEU A 28 -0.12 5.86 -23.47
CA LEU A 28 -0.74 4.99 -24.47
C LEU A 28 -2.12 5.51 -24.90
N THR A 29 -2.91 6.01 -23.94
CA THR A 29 -4.21 6.64 -24.21
C THR A 29 -4.09 7.91 -25.06
N LEU A 30 -2.96 8.64 -24.97
CA LEU A 30 -2.70 9.78 -25.85
C LEU A 30 -2.28 9.38 -27.28
N MET A 31 -1.76 8.17 -27.48
CA MET A 31 -1.28 7.69 -28.79
C MET A 31 -2.38 7.08 -29.68
N GLY A 32 -3.58 6.85 -29.17
CA GLY A 32 -4.71 6.37 -29.96
C GLY A 32 -6.03 6.46 -29.19
N ASP A 33 -7.16 6.37 -29.89
CA ASP A 33 -8.52 6.53 -29.34
C ASP A 33 -9.00 5.35 -28.45
N GLY A 34 -8.08 4.65 -27.78
CA GLY A 34 -8.34 3.49 -26.93
C GLY A 34 -8.03 3.75 -25.45
N HIS A 35 -8.72 3.04 -24.57
CA HIS A 35 -8.41 3.03 -23.14
C HIS A 35 -7.40 1.92 -22.84
N PHE A 36 -6.12 2.27 -22.75
CA PHE A 36 -5.05 1.31 -22.52
C PHE A 36 -4.67 1.26 -21.04
N VAL A 37 -4.66 0.06 -20.47
CA VAL A 37 -4.15 -0.20 -19.11
C VAL A 37 -2.85 -0.99 -19.25
N PHE A 38 -1.75 -0.44 -18.76
CA PHE A 38 -0.45 -1.09 -18.74
C PHE A 38 -0.17 -1.67 -17.35
N GLU A 39 0.00 -2.99 -17.27
CA GLU A 39 0.22 -3.73 -16.03
C GLU A 39 1.57 -4.48 -16.05
N GLY A 40 2.64 -3.83 -16.52
CA GLY A 40 3.94 -4.48 -16.73
C GLY A 40 4.56 -5.12 -15.48
N GLY A 41 4.11 -4.73 -14.28
CA GLY A 41 4.60 -5.26 -13.00
C GLY A 41 3.56 -5.96 -12.13
N ALA A 42 2.31 -6.13 -12.56
CA ALA A 42 1.22 -6.53 -11.66
C ALA A 42 1.44 -7.88 -10.94
N PRO A 43 1.91 -8.97 -11.60
CA PRO A 43 2.17 -10.23 -10.90
C PRO A 43 3.32 -10.15 -9.89
N LEU A 44 4.38 -9.38 -10.21
CA LEU A 44 5.51 -9.19 -9.32
C LEU A 44 5.12 -8.34 -8.10
N LEU A 45 4.30 -7.31 -8.33
CA LEU A 45 3.75 -6.48 -7.28
C LEU A 45 2.86 -7.29 -6.34
N ALA A 46 1.96 -8.12 -6.89
CA ALA A 46 1.10 -9.00 -6.10
C ALA A 46 1.93 -9.94 -5.21
N ALA A 47 2.92 -10.63 -5.77
CA ALA A 47 3.79 -11.51 -5.00
C ALA A 47 4.58 -10.77 -3.90
N LEU A 48 5.05 -9.54 -4.20
CA LEU A 48 5.74 -8.72 -3.20
C LEU A 48 4.81 -8.28 -2.07
N LEU A 49 3.56 -7.94 -2.39
CA LEU A 49 2.55 -7.59 -1.39
C LEU A 49 2.23 -8.77 -0.48
N ASP A 50 2.07 -9.97 -1.02
CA ASP A 50 1.84 -11.17 -0.22
C ASP A 50 2.98 -11.43 0.77
N VAL A 51 4.24 -11.33 0.30
CA VAL A 51 5.42 -11.48 1.17
C VAL A 51 5.49 -10.36 2.21
N LEU A 52 5.14 -9.13 1.84
CA LEU A 52 5.19 -7.98 2.75
C LEU A 52 4.16 -8.12 3.88
N LYS A 53 2.92 -8.53 3.55
CA LYS A 53 1.86 -8.79 4.53
C LYS A 53 2.26 -9.87 5.52
N GLU A 54 2.78 -10.99 5.02
CA GLU A 54 3.29 -12.08 5.87
C GLU A 54 4.45 -11.60 6.76
N ALA A 55 5.36 -10.77 6.24
CA ALA A 55 6.55 -10.33 6.97
C ALA A 55 6.27 -9.37 8.15
N VAL A 56 5.14 -8.66 8.11
CA VAL A 56 4.67 -7.79 9.20
C VAL A 56 3.43 -8.31 9.92
N ASP A 57 2.96 -9.51 9.54
CA ASP A 57 1.75 -10.15 10.09
C ASP A 57 0.50 -9.25 9.98
N ASP A 58 0.26 -8.73 8.77
CA ASP A 58 -0.91 -7.93 8.43
C ASP A 58 -2.15 -8.83 8.21
N GLN A 59 -2.80 -9.23 9.31
CA GLN A 59 -3.92 -10.19 9.29
C GLN A 59 -5.19 -9.67 8.62
N TYR A 60 -5.36 -8.34 8.54
CA TYR A 60 -6.58 -7.70 8.06
C TYR A 60 -6.39 -6.95 6.74
N ASP A 61 -5.27 -7.21 6.04
CA ASP A 61 -4.97 -6.68 4.71
C ASP A 61 -4.83 -5.15 4.64
N TYR A 62 -4.49 -4.50 5.76
CA TYR A 62 -4.36 -3.05 5.86
C TYR A 62 -3.39 -2.46 4.82
N ILE A 63 -2.35 -3.20 4.43
CA ILE A 63 -1.40 -2.78 3.40
C ILE A 63 -2.07 -2.62 2.03
N SER A 64 -2.94 -3.56 1.63
CA SER A 64 -3.63 -3.46 0.34
C SER A 64 -4.62 -2.32 0.36
N TRP A 65 -5.42 -2.24 1.43
CA TRP A 65 -6.35 -1.14 1.64
C TRP A 65 -5.65 0.21 1.59
N TRP A 66 -4.50 0.33 2.25
CA TRP A 66 -3.71 1.56 2.25
C TRP A 66 -3.17 1.93 0.86
N LEU A 67 -2.82 0.94 0.04
CA LEU A 67 -2.25 1.18 -1.30
C LEU A 67 -3.27 1.49 -2.39
N TYR A 68 -4.53 1.07 -2.24
CA TYR A 68 -5.54 1.17 -3.29
C TYR A 68 -6.72 2.07 -2.91
N ASP A 69 -7.14 2.04 -1.63
CA ASP A 69 -8.39 2.65 -1.18
C ASP A 69 -8.20 3.73 -0.10
N ALA A 70 -6.99 3.92 0.45
CA ALA A 70 -6.79 4.96 1.44
C ALA A 70 -6.98 6.36 0.83
N ALA A 71 -7.98 7.06 1.36
CA ALA A 71 -8.06 8.50 1.26
C ALA A 71 -6.79 9.15 1.87
N PRO A 72 -6.37 10.34 1.40
CA PRO A 72 -5.18 11.05 1.91
C PRO A 72 -5.22 11.39 3.41
N ASP A 73 -6.37 11.18 4.05
CA ASP A 73 -6.70 11.36 5.45
C ASP A 73 -7.30 10.08 6.07
N TYR A 74 -6.82 8.90 5.66
CA TYR A 74 -7.31 7.63 6.20
C TYR A 74 -7.08 7.53 7.72
N GLU A 75 -8.17 7.31 8.44
CA GLU A 75 -8.22 7.25 9.89
C GLU A 75 -8.88 5.96 10.34
N VAL A 76 -8.21 5.24 11.23
CA VAL A 76 -8.74 4.04 11.89
C VAL A 76 -8.78 4.24 13.40
N TRP A 77 -9.79 3.65 14.01
CA TRP A 77 -9.94 3.62 15.46
C TRP A 77 -9.51 2.26 15.98
N THR A 78 -8.94 2.23 17.17
CA THR A 78 -8.71 0.99 17.90
C THR A 78 -10.05 0.35 18.28
N ASP A 79 -10.08 -0.96 18.49
CA ASP A 79 -11.30 -1.71 18.83
C ASP A 79 -12.00 -1.17 20.09
N ASP A 80 -11.26 -0.56 21.00
CA ASP A 80 -11.79 0.06 22.21
C ASP A 80 -12.28 1.51 22.01
N GLU A 81 -12.22 2.02 20.78
CA GLU A 81 -12.57 3.36 20.32
C GLU A 81 -11.85 4.50 21.07
N LYS A 82 -10.76 4.21 21.80
CA LYS A 82 -10.05 5.23 22.59
C LYS A 82 -8.94 5.92 21.83
N THR A 83 -8.32 5.23 20.88
CA THR A 83 -7.17 5.74 20.14
C THR A 83 -7.52 5.84 18.67
N LYS A 84 -7.14 6.96 18.07
CA LYS A 84 -7.31 7.25 16.66
C LYS A 84 -5.95 7.28 15.97
N TRP A 85 -5.81 6.50 14.92
CA TRP A 85 -4.61 6.42 14.11
C TRP A 85 -4.84 7.10 12.76
N CYS A 86 -3.99 8.06 12.41
CA CYS A 86 -3.96 8.66 11.08
C CYS A 86 -2.91 7.93 10.24
N LEU A 87 -3.37 7.07 9.35
CA LEU A 87 -2.52 6.22 8.52
C LEU A 87 -2.19 6.92 7.21
N LYS A 88 -1.68 8.14 7.28
CA LYS A 88 -1.29 8.90 6.08
C LYS A 88 0.07 8.48 5.54
N GLU A 89 1.00 8.19 6.45
CA GLU A 89 2.38 7.86 6.12
C GLU A 89 2.61 6.35 6.32
N PRO A 90 3.50 5.72 5.53
CA PRO A 90 3.78 4.29 5.66
C PRO A 90 4.34 3.94 7.04
N GLU A 91 5.01 4.88 7.70
CA GLU A 91 5.44 4.77 9.08
C GLU A 91 4.28 4.53 10.05
N ALA A 92 3.19 5.30 9.91
CA ALA A 92 2.03 5.18 10.77
C ALA A 92 1.30 3.86 10.56
N LEU A 93 1.23 3.39 9.30
CA LEU A 93 0.71 2.06 8.97
C LEU A 93 1.53 0.95 9.62
N TYR A 94 2.86 1.03 9.56
CA TYR A 94 3.74 0.03 10.21
C TYR A 94 3.53 0.00 11.73
N ASP A 95 3.52 1.18 12.35
CA ASP A 95 3.36 1.30 13.80
C ASP A 95 1.97 0.78 14.23
N PHE A 96 0.91 1.06 13.46
CA PHE A 96 -0.43 0.52 13.70
C PHE A 96 -0.51 -1.01 13.59
N ILE A 97 0.00 -1.60 12.50
CA ILE A 97 -0.01 -3.06 12.32
C ILE A 97 0.74 -3.75 13.46
N ARG A 98 1.88 -3.18 13.87
CA ARG A 98 2.68 -3.72 14.97
C ARG A 98 1.98 -3.61 16.32
N ASP A 99 1.39 -2.46 16.61
CA ASP A 99 0.93 -2.15 17.97
C ASP A 99 -0.51 -2.61 18.22
N GLU A 100 -1.36 -2.63 17.19
CA GLU A 100 -2.81 -2.91 17.32
C GLU A 100 -3.23 -4.24 16.67
N CYS A 101 -2.53 -4.74 15.64
CA CYS A 101 -2.94 -5.96 14.93
C CYS A 101 -2.28 -7.25 15.44
N GLN A 102 -1.37 -7.16 16.41
CA GLN A 102 -0.63 -8.31 16.98
C GLN A 102 -1.35 -8.98 18.18
N GLY A 103 -2.61 -8.61 18.44
CA GLY A 103 -3.41 -9.05 19.59
C GLY A 103 -4.11 -10.39 19.41
#